data_AF-A0A3M1V0A1-F1
#
_entry.id   AF-A0A3M1V0A1-F1
#
_cell.length_a   1.000
_cell.length_b   1.000
_cell.length_c   1.000
_cell.angle_alpha   90.00
_cell.angle_beta   90.00
_cell.angle_gamma   90.00
#
_symmetry.space_group_name_H-M   'P 1'
#
loop_
_entity.id
_entity.type
_entity.pdbx_description
1 polymer ?
#
loop_
_entity_poly.entity_id
_entity_poly.type
_entity_poly.pdbx_seq_one_letter_code
_entity_poly.pdbx_strand_id
1 'polypeptide(L)' 'MADRLVLSGLYRYPVKSLRGQACDRLILGPRGPLHDREWMVVDAGGRFLTQR' A
#
# COMPACT_ATOMS: atom_id res chain seq x y z
N MET A 1 7.25 12.32 -29.60
CA MET A 1 7.71 12.71 -28.25
C MET A 1 6.81 11.98 -27.27
N ALA A 2 7.35 11.08 -26.44
CA ALA A 2 6.53 10.43 -25.42
C ALA A 2 6.03 11.48 -24.43
N ASP A 3 4.74 11.46 -24.14
CA ASP A 3 4.10 12.41 -23.24
C ASP A 3 4.71 12.29 -21.84
N ARG A 4 4.88 13.43 -21.16
CA ARG A 4 5.60 13.48 -19.88
C ARG A 4 4.67 13.05 -18.75
N LEU A 5 4.84 11.83 -18.25
CA LEU A 5 4.17 11.37 -17.04
C LEU A 5 4.81 11.99 -15.79
N VAL A 6 3.97 12.47 -14.87
CA VAL A 6 4.37 12.97 -13.55
C VAL A 6 3.60 12.20 -12.50
N LEU A 7 4.27 11.78 -11.43
CA LEU A 7 3.63 11.14 -10.29
C LEU A 7 2.75 12.16 -9.56
N SER A 8 1.47 11.86 -9.38
CA SER A 8 0.53 12.72 -8.67
C SER A 8 0.60 12.59 -7.15
N GLY A 9 1.25 11.53 -6.64
CA GLY A 9 1.45 11.31 -5.21
C GLY A 9 1.98 9.91 -4.91
N LEU A 10 2.43 9.71 -3.68
CA LEU A 10 2.89 8.42 -3.18
C LEU A 10 2.08 8.06 -1.93
N TYR A 11 1.70 6.80 -1.83
CA TYR A 11 0.90 6.30 -0.73
C TYR A 11 1.40 4.94 -0.27
N ARG A 12 1.45 4.74 1.05
CA ARG A 12 1.72 3.46 1.70
C ARG A 12 0.51 3.00 2.48
N TYR A 13 0.22 1.71 2.46
CA TYR A 13 -0.93 1.10 3.12
C TYR A 13 -0.41 -0.04 3.99
N PRO A 14 0.02 0.23 5.23
CA PRO A 14 0.64 -0.79 6.07
C PRO A 14 -0.25 -2.00 6.32
N VAL A 15 -1.56 -1.77 6.43
CA VAL A 15 -2.59 -2.80 6.60
C VAL A 15 -3.44 -2.90 5.34
N LYS A 16 -3.67 -4.13 4.86
CA LYS A 16 -4.54 -4.41 3.72
C LYS A 16 -5.95 -3.84 3.92
N SER A 17 -6.44 -3.13 2.90
CA SER A 17 -7.80 -2.54 2.83
C SER A 17 -8.08 -1.39 3.81
N LEU A 18 -7.07 -0.85 4.52
CA LEU A 18 -7.24 0.35 5.36
C LEU A 18 -6.80 1.62 4.63
N ARG A 19 -6.94 2.77 5.31
CA ARG A 19 -6.55 4.09 4.77
C ARG A 19 -5.07 4.14 4.44
N GLY A 20 -4.74 4.69 3.27
CA GLY A 20 -3.37 4.97 2.87
C GLY A 20 -2.77 6.18 3.60
N GLN A 21 -1.50 6.08 3.93
CA GLN A 21 -0.65 7.17 4.40
C GLN A 21 -0.03 7.86 3.18
N ALA A 22 -0.21 9.18 3.05
CA ALA A 22 0.52 9.97 2.05
C ALA A 22 2.01 10.08 2.43
N CYS A 23 2.89 9.99 1.44
CA CYS A 23 4.34 9.99 1.63
C CYS A 23 5.02 10.94 0.65
N ASP A 24 6.09 11.60 1.08
CA ASP A 24 6.96 12.37 0.17
C ASP A 24 7.98 11.48 -0.53
N ARG A 25 8.30 10.32 0.07
CA ARG A 25 9.25 9.33 -0.44
C ARG A 25 8.84 7.93 -0.01
N LEU A 26 9.13 6.95 -0.87
CA LEU A 26 9.07 5.53 -0.57
C LEU A 26 10.44 4.88 -0.84
N ILE A 27 10.83 3.94 0.01
CA ILE A 27 11.97 3.05 -0.25
C ILE A 27 11.41 1.81 -0.93
N LEU A 28 11.93 1.46 -2.10
CA LEU A 28 11.49 0.27 -2.84
C LEU A 28 12.38 -0.92 -2.50
N GLY A 29 11.75 -2.03 -2.15
CA GLY A 29 12.37 -3.35 -2.10
C GLY A 29 11.83 -4.27 -3.20
N PRO A 30 12.30 -5.53 -3.27
CA PRO A 30 11.90 -6.48 -4.31
C PRO A 30 10.39 -6.79 -4.37
N ARG A 31 9.67 -6.56 -3.26
CA ARG A 31 8.22 -6.82 -3.14
C ARG A 31 7.36 -5.55 -3.26
N GLY A 32 7.98 -4.39 -3.54
CA GLY A 32 7.32 -3.09 -3.54
C GLY A 32 7.85 -2.16 -2.44
N PRO A 33 7.13 -1.06 -2.14
CA PRO A 33 7.53 -0.14 -1.09
C PRO A 33 7.68 -0.85 0.27
N LEU A 34 8.73 -0.54 1.03
CA LEU A 34 8.91 -1.09 2.36
C LEU A 34 7.71 -0.74 3.26
N HIS A 35 7.28 -1.70 4.08
CA HIS A 35 6.13 -1.58 5.00
C HIS A 35 4.77 -1.40 4.33
N ASP A 36 4.66 -1.77 3.07
CA ASP A 36 3.42 -1.71 2.32
C ASP A 36 2.72 -3.08 2.31
N ARG A 37 1.48 -3.12 2.81
CA ARG A 37 0.62 -4.31 2.92
C ARG A 37 1.26 -5.49 3.67
N GLU A 38 2.09 -5.20 4.68
CA GLU A 38 2.70 -6.23 5.53
C GLU A 38 1.75 -6.79 6.59
N TRP A 39 0.61 -6.13 6.82
CA TRP A 39 -0.42 -6.56 7.76
C TRP A 39 -1.78 -6.80 7.10
N MET A 40 -2.57 -7.67 7.71
CA MET A 40 -3.92 -7.97 7.29
C MET A 40 -4.79 -8.26 8.52
N VAL A 41 -6.00 -7.71 8.54
CA VAL A 41 -6.98 -8.02 9.58
C VAL A 41 -7.63 -9.36 9.25
N VAL A 42 -7.70 -10.22 10.27
CA VAL A 42 -8.40 -11.50 10.23
C VAL A 42 -9.47 -11.56 11.32
N ASP A 43 -10.52 -12.33 11.10
CA ASP A 43 -11.43 -12.71 12.19
C ASP A 43 -10.79 -13.74 13.13
N ALA A 44 -11.50 -14.12 14.19
CA ALA A 44 -11.01 -15.10 15.16
C ALA A 44 -10.74 -16.50 14.56
N GLY A 45 -11.33 -16.81 13.40
CA GLY A 45 -11.09 -18.05 12.65
C GLY A 45 -9.94 -17.94 11.65
N GLY A 46 -9.23 -16.80 11.61
CA GLY A 46 -8.11 -16.57 10.68
C GLY A 46 -8.56 -16.22 9.26
N ARG A 47 -9.85 -15.97 9.02
CA ARG A 47 -10.33 -15.57 7.70
C ARG A 47 -10.06 -14.09 7.48
N PHE A 48 -9.45 -13.76 6.34
CA PHE A 48 -9.12 -12.38 6.03
C PHE A 48 -10.37 -11.52 5.82
N LEU A 49 -10.30 -10.27 6.29
CA LEU A 49 -11.33 -9.26 6.07
C LEU A 49 -10.94 -8.34 4.90
N THR A 50 -11.94 -7.92 4.12
CA THR A 50 -11.78 -6.96 3.00
C THR A 50 -12.83 -5.87 3.06
N GLN A 51 -12.58 -4.74 2.39
CA GLN A 51 -13.53 -3.61 2.29
C GLN A 51 -14.51 -3.76 1.10
N ARG A 52 -14.88 -4.98 0.73
CA ARG A 52 -15.85 -5.27 -0.35
C ARG A 52 -17.21 -5.62 0.22
#